data_AF-A0AB32URH6-F1
#
_entry.id   AF-A0AB32URH6-F1
#
_cell.length_a   1.000
_cell.length_b   1.000
_cell.length_c   1.000
_cell.angle_alpha   90.00
_cell.angle_beta   90.00
_cell.angle_gamma   90.00
#
_symmetry.space_group_name_H-M   'P 1'
#
loop_
_entity.id
_entity.type
_entity.pdbx_description
1 polymer ?
#
loop_
_entity_poly.entity_id
_entity_poly.type
_entity_poly.pdbx_seq_one_letter_code
_entity_poly.pdbx_strand_id
1 'polypeptide(L)'
;MEHSSSSSVSSLSLKLKPPPSLMTSNLNANSYWRKRKKGRNCLLQASAISYQKFIHFALIETKRHSLLLPSPLQERYGSMIALDGKTRLEMLSFEAPRIRLLRSISIEGEAMQVLDFAAFPKPEFDLPIFCGNFFTAANTNIVVLDLNPLHDVSSRRGYKERYYDSLMPLGLKYTELLPWGGKLTSESIKFFSPIVIWTKFSSSKSKHEVLYSAFMEYYKTWMELTEQAVEDTDPSQIRCNREAQHRYLTWRAEKDPGHGVLKRLIGEKLAKDLLRNFLFSGIDELGSKTFLDYFPEYRSEDGAINERRSIIGKSFETRPWDAKGEFVGNDLRK
;
A
#
# COMPACT_ATOMS: atom_id res chain seq x y z
N MET A 1 -19.30 80.75 -12.96
CA MET A 1 -19.48 80.12 -11.63
C MET A 1 -18.52 78.93 -11.60
N GLU A 2 -17.22 79.13 -11.36
CA GLU A 2 -16.58 79.50 -10.07
C GLU A 2 -16.71 78.34 -9.04
N HIS A 3 -15.75 77.88 -8.23
CA HIS A 3 -14.28 78.07 -8.03
C HIS A 3 -13.81 76.95 -7.06
N SER A 4 -12.56 76.48 -6.89
CA SER A 4 -11.26 76.58 -7.61
C SER A 4 -10.31 75.44 -7.12
N SER A 5 -9.28 74.99 -7.85
CA SER A 5 -7.81 75.29 -7.66
C SER A 5 -7.37 75.81 -6.26
N SER A 6 -6.19 75.48 -5.68
CA SER A 6 -4.95 74.76 -6.09
C SER A 6 -4.23 74.14 -4.84
N SER A 7 -3.23 73.24 -4.93
CA SER A 7 -1.75 73.45 -4.88
C SER A 7 -1.21 74.35 -3.71
N SER A 8 0.02 74.24 -3.14
CA SER A 8 1.30 73.57 -3.49
C SER A 8 2.24 73.31 -2.28
N VAL A 9 3.04 72.24 -2.35
CA VAL A 9 4.53 72.09 -2.17
C VAL A 9 5.39 73.01 -1.24
N SER A 10 6.40 72.37 -0.62
CA SER A 10 7.68 72.88 -0.01
C SER A 10 7.67 73.17 1.52
N SER A 11 8.77 73.09 2.28
CA SER A 11 10.22 72.96 1.95
C SER A 11 11.04 72.22 3.05
N LEU A 12 12.28 71.80 2.73
CA LEU A 12 13.23 71.13 3.65
C LEU A 12 13.74 72.00 4.81
N SER A 13 14.22 71.36 5.90
CA SER A 13 15.33 71.86 6.73
C SER A 13 16.04 70.74 7.52
N LEU A 14 17.38 70.70 7.45
CA LEU A 14 18.27 69.76 8.17
C LEU A 14 18.80 70.36 9.50
N LYS A 15 19.07 69.51 10.50
CA LYS A 15 20.09 69.65 11.58
C LYS A 15 20.07 68.39 12.47
N LEU A 16 21.08 67.51 12.43
CA LEU A 16 22.34 67.46 13.23
C LEU A 16 22.20 66.83 14.64
N LYS A 17 22.98 65.75 14.89
CA LYS A 17 23.25 65.13 16.23
C LYS A 17 24.33 65.90 17.00
N PRO A 18 24.47 65.73 18.33
CA PRO A 18 25.63 64.98 18.88
C PRO A 18 25.24 64.13 20.16
N PRO A 19 26.12 63.60 21.07
CA PRO A 19 26.01 62.18 21.46
C PRO A 19 26.01 61.93 23.02
N PRO A 20 26.71 60.95 23.67
CA PRO A 20 26.10 60.07 24.68
C PRO A 20 26.59 60.25 26.14
N SER A 21 26.01 59.49 27.08
CA SER A 21 26.51 59.36 28.47
C SER A 21 26.77 57.90 28.86
N LEU A 22 27.91 57.63 29.51
CA LEU A 22 28.41 56.28 29.84
C LEU A 22 28.06 55.81 31.27
N MET A 23 27.94 54.47 31.38
CA MET A 23 28.31 53.57 32.50
C MET A 23 28.15 53.99 33.98
N THR A 24 27.58 53.05 34.75
CA THR A 24 28.35 52.29 35.77
C THR A 24 27.96 50.81 35.76
N SER A 25 28.90 49.96 36.14
CA SER A 25 28.78 48.49 36.21
C SER A 25 28.35 47.98 37.58
N ASN A 26 27.80 46.76 37.66
CA ASN A 26 28.21 45.80 38.70
C ASN A 26 27.90 44.34 38.36
N LEU A 27 28.59 43.44 39.05
CA LEU A 27 28.87 42.05 38.65
C LEU A 27 27.86 40.98 39.17
N ASN A 28 27.86 39.85 38.45
CA ASN A 28 27.63 38.48 38.92
C ASN A 28 26.40 38.11 39.76
N ALA A 29 25.53 37.26 39.18
CA ALA A 29 25.18 35.96 39.78
C ALA A 29 24.71 34.94 38.72
N ASN A 30 25.15 33.69 38.83
CA ASN A 30 24.75 32.59 37.94
C ASN A 30 23.28 32.17 38.16
N SER A 31 22.53 31.93 37.07
CA SER A 31 21.62 30.77 37.03
C SER A 31 21.38 30.28 35.59
N TYR A 32 21.72 29.00 35.34
CA TYR A 32 21.61 28.35 34.03
C TYR A 32 20.17 27.92 33.72
N TRP A 33 19.34 28.82 33.16
CA TRP A 33 18.02 28.45 32.65
C TRP A 33 18.04 28.15 31.14
N ARG A 34 18.71 27.04 30.77
CA ARG A 34 18.57 26.46 29.42
C ARG A 34 17.13 25.98 29.21
N LYS A 35 16.34 26.73 28.44
CA LYS A 35 15.04 26.28 27.91
C LYS A 35 15.23 24.97 27.12
N ARG A 36 14.88 23.83 27.74
CA ARG A 36 14.79 22.53 27.05
C ARG A 36 13.67 22.62 26.01
N LYS A 37 14.02 22.76 24.72
CA LYS A 37 13.11 22.42 23.61
C LYS A 37 12.78 20.92 23.69
N LYS A 38 11.67 20.58 24.35
CA LYS A 38 11.14 19.22 24.45
C LYS A 38 10.25 18.98 23.23
N GLY A 39 10.67 18.08 22.34
CA GLY A 39 10.04 17.89 21.03
C GLY A 39 11.01 17.43 19.95
N ARG A 40 11.84 16.41 20.24
CA ARG A 40 12.51 15.68 19.16
C ARG A 40 11.45 14.83 18.46
N ASN A 41 10.94 15.30 17.33
CA ASN A 41 10.35 14.39 16.35
C ASN A 41 11.46 13.44 15.91
N CYS A 42 11.42 12.21 16.42
CA CYS A 42 12.38 11.18 16.07
C CYS A 42 12.04 10.69 14.66
N LEU A 43 12.58 11.39 13.66
CA LEU A 43 12.51 10.99 12.27
C LEU A 43 13.23 9.64 12.12
N LEU A 44 12.45 8.57 12.03
CA LEU A 44 12.98 7.25 11.68
C LEU A 44 13.47 7.32 10.23
N GLN A 45 14.77 7.11 10.03
CA GLN A 45 15.32 6.84 8.71
C GLN A 45 14.71 5.54 8.18
N ALA A 46 14.49 5.44 6.86
CA ALA A 46 13.86 4.25 6.28
C ALA A 46 14.63 2.97 6.63
N SER A 47 15.97 3.00 6.62
CA SER A 47 16.85 1.90 7.04
C SER A 47 16.69 1.42 8.49
N ALA A 48 15.99 2.16 9.36
CA ALA A 48 15.69 1.72 10.74
C ALA A 48 14.45 0.82 10.83
N ILE A 49 13.78 0.56 9.71
CA ILE A 49 12.61 -0.30 9.58
C ILE A 49 13.01 -1.43 8.62
N SER A 50 12.75 -2.68 9.01
CA SER A 50 12.84 -3.83 8.11
C SER A 50 11.52 -4.59 8.13
N TYR A 51 11.05 -4.97 6.94
CA TYR A 51 9.85 -5.77 6.76
C TYR A 51 10.11 -7.28 6.87
N GLN A 52 11.36 -7.73 6.98
CA GLN A 52 11.73 -9.14 7.10
C GLN A 52 11.03 -9.85 8.27
N LYS A 53 10.79 -9.15 9.39
CA LYS A 53 10.04 -9.69 10.54
C LYS A 53 8.59 -10.08 10.20
N PHE A 54 7.96 -9.39 9.24
CA PHE A 54 6.60 -9.68 8.78
C PHE A 54 6.60 -10.99 7.98
N ILE A 55 7.56 -11.12 7.05
CA ILE A 55 7.78 -12.33 6.25
C ILE A 55 8.08 -13.52 7.16
N HIS A 56 9.03 -13.38 8.08
CA HIS A 56 9.42 -14.41 9.03
C HIS A 56 8.24 -14.87 9.90
N PHE A 57 7.44 -13.94 10.43
CA PHE A 57 6.21 -14.27 11.16
C PHE A 57 5.24 -15.08 10.29
N ALA A 58 4.93 -14.62 9.07
CA ALA A 58 3.99 -15.30 8.19
C ALA A 58 4.46 -16.71 7.80
N LEU A 59 5.75 -16.88 7.50
CA LEU A 59 6.34 -18.19 7.19
C LEU A 59 6.32 -19.14 8.40
N ILE A 60 6.52 -18.63 9.62
CA ILE A 60 6.35 -19.44 10.84
C ILE A 60 4.89 -19.85 11.00
N GLU A 61 3.94 -18.90 10.93
CA GLU A 61 2.54 -19.21 11.17
C GLU A 61 2.01 -20.20 10.13
N THR A 62 2.34 -20.01 8.84
CA THR A 62 1.96 -20.97 7.78
C THR A 62 2.43 -22.38 8.08
N LYS A 63 3.67 -22.55 8.56
CA LYS A 63 4.26 -23.85 8.92
C LYS A 63 3.61 -24.54 10.13
N ARG A 64 2.81 -23.83 10.92
CA ARG A 64 2.06 -24.40 12.06
C ARG A 64 0.73 -25.00 11.61
N HIS A 65 0.12 -24.44 10.57
CA HIS A 65 -1.17 -24.84 10.03
C HIS A 65 -1.06 -25.73 8.76
N SER A 66 0.09 -25.71 8.07
CA SER A 66 0.26 -26.41 6.80
C SER A 66 1.71 -26.78 6.49
N LEU A 67 1.89 -27.84 5.68
CA LEU A 67 3.19 -28.13 5.07
C LEU A 67 3.51 -27.07 4.01
N LEU A 68 4.58 -26.30 4.24
CA LEU A 68 5.05 -25.26 3.34
C LEU A 68 6.32 -25.73 2.61
N LEU A 69 6.25 -25.82 1.28
CA LEU A 69 7.32 -26.28 0.41
C LEU A 69 7.87 -25.11 -0.44
N PRO A 70 9.17 -25.07 -0.80
CA PRO A 70 9.67 -24.11 -1.76
C PRO A 70 8.96 -24.26 -3.11
N SER A 71 8.55 -23.14 -3.71
CA SER A 71 8.00 -23.13 -5.08
C SER A 71 9.15 -23.27 -6.09
N PRO A 72 8.94 -23.87 -7.28
CA PRO A 72 9.92 -23.88 -8.37
C PRO A 72 10.40 -22.48 -8.78
N LEU A 73 9.62 -21.42 -8.52
CA LEU A 73 10.05 -20.03 -8.71
C LEU A 73 11.29 -19.66 -7.88
N GLN A 74 11.53 -20.31 -6.73
CA GLN A 74 12.62 -20.00 -5.82
C GLN A 74 14.00 -20.25 -6.44
N GLU A 75 14.10 -21.18 -7.40
CA GLU A 75 15.33 -21.47 -8.15
C GLU A 75 15.72 -20.32 -9.09
N ARG A 76 14.73 -19.55 -9.56
CA ARG A 76 14.90 -18.42 -10.49
C ARG A 76 14.93 -17.06 -9.79
N TYR A 77 14.21 -16.92 -8.67
CA TYR A 77 13.99 -15.66 -7.96
C TYR A 77 14.44 -15.79 -6.50
N GLY A 78 15.72 -15.52 -6.23
CA GLY A 78 16.31 -15.56 -4.89
C GLY A 78 16.61 -14.17 -4.31
N SER A 79 17.74 -13.56 -4.68
CA SER A 79 18.03 -12.16 -4.33
C SER A 79 18.88 -11.48 -5.39
N MET A 80 18.80 -10.15 -5.45
CA MET A 80 19.59 -9.32 -6.38
C MET A 80 19.90 -7.96 -5.76
N ILE A 81 20.94 -7.31 -6.28
CA ILE A 81 21.27 -5.92 -5.96
C ILE A 81 20.78 -5.02 -7.10
N ALA A 82 20.18 -3.89 -6.76
CA ALA A 82 19.73 -2.90 -7.71
C ALA A 82 20.88 -2.21 -8.46
N LEU A 83 20.55 -1.52 -9.55
CA LEU A 83 21.47 -0.74 -10.39
C LEU A 83 22.21 0.38 -9.63
N ASP A 84 21.73 0.76 -8.44
CA ASP A 84 22.40 1.74 -7.56
C ASP A 84 23.54 1.14 -6.71
N GLY A 85 23.71 -0.19 -6.73
CA GLY A 85 24.71 -0.92 -5.95
C GLY A 85 24.46 -0.94 -4.43
N LYS A 86 23.32 -0.43 -3.96
CA LYS A 86 23.03 -0.18 -2.54
C LYS A 86 21.69 -0.74 -2.06
N THR A 87 20.69 -0.83 -2.94
CA THR A 87 19.37 -1.35 -2.62
C THR A 87 19.34 -2.86 -2.90
N ARG A 88 18.99 -3.66 -1.90
CA ARG A 88 18.85 -5.13 -2.02
C ARG A 88 17.40 -5.50 -2.26
N LEU A 89 17.15 -6.41 -3.20
CA LEU A 89 15.86 -7.05 -3.44
C LEU A 89 16.00 -8.53 -3.05
N GLU A 90 15.08 -9.03 -2.23
CA GLU A 90 15.03 -10.43 -1.77
C GLU A 90 13.65 -11.00 -2.04
N MET A 91 13.60 -12.18 -2.64
CA MET A 91 12.41 -12.84 -3.16
C MET A 91 12.31 -14.23 -2.55
N LEU A 92 11.16 -14.52 -1.93
CA LEU A 92 10.85 -15.84 -1.41
C LEU A 92 9.52 -16.32 -2.00
N SER A 93 9.44 -17.60 -2.36
CA SER A 93 8.25 -18.22 -2.94
C SER A 93 8.07 -19.65 -2.47
N PHE A 94 6.85 -19.97 -2.05
CA PHE A 94 6.46 -21.24 -1.48
C PHE A 94 5.08 -21.68 -1.98
N GLU A 95 4.77 -22.94 -1.82
CA GLU A 95 3.46 -23.55 -2.08
C GLU A 95 3.03 -24.44 -0.91
N ALA A 96 1.73 -24.70 -0.80
CA ALA A 96 1.14 -25.54 0.24
C ALA A 96 -0.12 -26.25 -0.30
N PRO A 97 -0.66 -27.27 0.37
CA PRO A 97 -1.84 -28.02 -0.09
C PRO A 97 -3.01 -27.17 -0.61
N ARG A 98 -3.32 -26.03 0.02
CA ARG A 98 -4.40 -25.09 -0.39
C ARG A 98 -3.89 -23.78 -1.02
N ILE A 99 -2.58 -23.55 -1.03
CA ILE A 99 -1.95 -22.30 -1.46
C ILE A 99 -1.15 -22.57 -2.73
N ARG A 100 -1.58 -22.01 -3.86
CA ARG A 100 -0.89 -22.12 -5.15
C ARG A 100 0.46 -21.42 -5.12
N LEU A 101 0.52 -20.24 -4.52
CA LEU A 101 1.76 -19.47 -4.40
C LEU A 101 1.66 -18.49 -3.22
N LEU A 102 2.48 -18.72 -2.20
CA LEU A 102 2.82 -17.76 -1.15
C LEU A 102 4.13 -17.08 -1.56
N ARG A 103 4.13 -15.77 -1.84
CA ARG A 103 5.35 -15.06 -2.26
C ARG A 103 5.54 -13.71 -1.61
N SER A 104 6.81 -13.38 -1.35
CA SER A 104 7.22 -12.08 -0.85
C SER A 104 8.37 -11.51 -1.67
N ILE A 105 8.31 -10.21 -1.95
CA ILE A 105 9.50 -9.40 -2.24
C ILE A 105 9.72 -8.40 -1.10
N SER A 106 10.95 -8.37 -0.61
CA SER A 106 11.50 -7.38 0.31
C SER A 106 12.46 -6.49 -0.48
N ILE A 107 12.33 -5.17 -0.36
CA ILE A 107 13.29 -4.22 -0.93
C ILE A 107 13.84 -3.37 0.20
N GLU A 108 15.14 -3.51 0.49
CA GLU A 108 15.81 -2.80 1.58
C GLU A 108 16.88 -1.85 1.02
N GLY A 109 16.75 -0.55 1.31
CA GLY A 109 17.74 0.47 0.96
C GLY A 109 17.75 1.64 1.96
N GLU A 110 18.75 2.51 1.86
CA GLU A 110 18.96 3.63 2.80
C GLU A 110 17.76 4.60 2.88
N ALA A 111 17.12 4.85 1.73
CA ALA A 111 16.05 5.83 1.57
C ALA A 111 14.63 5.23 1.48
N MET A 112 14.52 3.91 1.28
CA MET A 112 13.27 3.23 0.95
C MET A 112 13.25 1.81 1.50
N GLN A 113 12.08 1.37 1.97
CA GLN A 113 11.78 0.00 2.36
C GLN A 113 10.46 -0.42 1.70
N VAL A 114 10.39 -1.62 1.14
CA VAL A 114 9.17 -2.15 0.50
C VAL A 114 8.93 -3.59 0.93
N LEU A 115 7.67 -3.90 1.20
CA LEU A 115 7.14 -5.25 1.25
C LEU A 115 6.02 -5.39 0.20
N ASP A 116 6.10 -6.40 -0.65
CA ASP A 116 4.93 -6.94 -1.34
C ASP A 116 4.87 -8.43 -0.99
N PHE A 117 3.87 -8.78 -0.16
CA PHE A 117 3.61 -10.12 0.33
C PHE A 117 2.19 -10.52 -0.08
N ALA A 118 2.01 -11.70 -0.68
CA ALA A 118 0.68 -12.21 -1.00
C ALA A 118 0.62 -13.73 -0.97
N ALA A 119 -0.59 -14.23 -0.75
CA ALA A 119 -0.90 -15.65 -0.79
C ALA A 119 -2.05 -15.87 -1.77
N PHE A 120 -1.77 -16.59 -2.86
CA PHE A 120 -2.75 -16.97 -3.86
C PHE A 120 -3.24 -18.40 -3.57
N PRO A 121 -4.54 -18.62 -3.35
CA PRO A 121 -5.09 -19.97 -3.15
C PRO A 121 -5.05 -20.77 -4.46
N LYS A 122 -5.17 -22.10 -4.36
CA LYS A 122 -5.46 -22.92 -5.55
C LYS A 122 -6.91 -22.68 -5.99
N PRO A 123 -7.25 -22.78 -7.30
CA PRO A 123 -8.60 -22.50 -7.80
C PRO A 123 -9.73 -23.35 -7.19
N GLU A 124 -9.38 -24.49 -6.59
CA GLU A 124 -10.27 -25.40 -5.87
C GLU A 124 -10.67 -24.86 -4.49
N PHE A 125 -10.12 -23.73 -4.04
CA PHE A 125 -10.52 -23.04 -2.81
C PHE A 125 -10.85 -21.57 -3.13
N ASP A 126 -12.09 -21.14 -2.93
CA ASP A 126 -12.56 -19.78 -3.27
C ASP A 126 -12.09 -18.67 -2.29
N LEU A 127 -11.03 -18.96 -1.53
CA LEU A 127 -10.43 -18.08 -0.52
C LEU A 127 -10.11 -16.66 -1.03
N PRO A 128 -10.23 -15.65 -0.17
CA PRO A 128 -9.64 -14.34 -0.42
C PRO A 128 -8.12 -14.45 -0.68
N ILE A 129 -7.59 -13.53 -1.48
CA ILE A 129 -6.15 -13.36 -1.70
C ILE A 129 -5.58 -12.51 -0.58
N PHE A 130 -4.70 -13.06 0.27
CA PHE A 130 -3.99 -12.23 1.25
C PHE A 130 -3.06 -11.25 0.52
N CYS A 131 -3.07 -9.98 0.90
CA CYS A 131 -2.30 -8.92 0.26
C CYS A 131 -1.72 -7.93 1.27
N GLY A 132 -0.40 -7.86 1.38
CA GLY A 132 0.35 -6.87 2.17
C GLY A 132 1.33 -6.11 1.29
N ASN A 133 0.96 -4.91 0.86
CA ASN A 133 1.77 -4.00 0.06
C ASN A 133 2.15 -2.75 0.86
N PHE A 134 3.37 -2.73 1.41
CA PHE A 134 3.88 -1.64 2.24
C PHE A 134 5.03 -0.94 1.55
N PHE A 135 4.96 0.39 1.48
CA PHE A 135 6.01 1.24 0.94
C PHE A 135 6.34 2.32 1.97
N THR A 136 7.60 2.36 2.40
CA THR A 136 8.15 3.43 3.25
C THR A 136 9.24 4.15 2.49
N ALA A 137 9.16 5.46 2.39
CA ALA A 137 10.26 6.30 1.90
C ALA A 137 10.34 7.60 2.69
N ALA A 138 11.56 7.96 3.11
CA ALA A 138 11.81 9.05 4.05
C ALA A 138 10.87 8.97 5.28
N ASN A 139 9.99 9.95 5.46
CA ASN A 139 9.01 10.02 6.57
C ASN A 139 7.59 9.61 6.15
N THR A 140 7.38 9.00 4.97
CA THR A 140 6.04 8.66 4.45
C THR A 140 5.89 7.15 4.30
N ASN A 141 4.77 6.63 4.79
CA ASN A 141 4.36 5.24 4.62
C ASN A 141 3.07 5.22 3.80
N ILE A 142 2.98 4.31 2.84
CA ILE A 142 1.80 4.01 2.03
C ILE A 142 1.58 2.50 2.17
N VAL A 143 0.39 2.13 2.65
CA VAL A 143 0.08 0.75 3.04
C VAL A 143 -1.25 0.35 2.43
N VAL A 144 -1.27 -0.84 1.83
CA VAL A 144 -2.46 -1.66 1.61
C VAL A 144 -2.25 -2.97 2.35
N LEU A 145 -3.11 -3.27 3.32
CA LEU A 145 -3.23 -4.60 3.94
C LEU A 145 -4.68 -5.06 3.79
N ASP A 146 -4.89 -6.23 3.19
CA ASP A 146 -6.23 -6.74 2.90
C ASP A 146 -6.26 -8.26 2.75
N LEU A 147 -7.46 -8.81 2.89
CA LEU A 147 -7.86 -10.09 2.33
C LEU A 147 -8.68 -9.76 1.07
N ASN A 148 -8.01 -9.55 -0.06
CA ASN A 148 -8.68 -9.12 -1.30
C ASN A 148 -9.70 -10.19 -1.73
N PRO A 149 -10.98 -9.84 -1.98
CA PRO A 149 -11.99 -10.82 -2.36
C PRO A 149 -11.70 -11.42 -3.73
N LEU A 150 -11.82 -12.75 -3.84
CA LEU A 150 -11.72 -13.44 -5.13
C LEU A 150 -12.90 -13.06 -6.03
N HIS A 151 -14.11 -13.02 -5.46
CA HIS A 151 -15.34 -12.65 -6.15
C HIS A 151 -15.89 -11.33 -5.63
N ASP A 152 -16.47 -10.49 -6.51
CA ASP A 152 -16.99 -9.17 -6.13
C ASP A 152 -18.06 -9.26 -5.03
N VAL A 153 -17.72 -8.70 -3.86
CA VAL A 153 -18.57 -8.64 -2.65
C VAL A 153 -19.80 -7.75 -2.80
N SER A 154 -19.83 -6.87 -3.82
CA SER A 154 -20.96 -5.98 -4.11
C SER A 154 -22.10 -6.75 -4.80
N SER A 155 -21.76 -7.64 -5.73
CA SER A 155 -22.72 -8.48 -6.47
C SER A 155 -22.95 -9.84 -5.82
N ARG A 156 -21.95 -10.46 -5.19
CA ARG A 156 -22.05 -11.78 -4.55
C ARG A 156 -22.17 -11.70 -3.03
N ARG A 157 -23.36 -11.34 -2.53
CA ARG A 157 -23.66 -11.24 -1.09
C ARG A 157 -23.25 -12.48 -0.28
N GLY A 158 -23.60 -13.69 -0.72
CA GLY A 158 -23.20 -14.92 -0.03
C GLY A 158 -21.68 -15.16 0.06
N TYR A 159 -20.88 -14.56 -0.83
CA TYR A 159 -19.40 -14.57 -0.70
C TYR A 159 -18.93 -13.52 0.32
N LYS A 160 -19.57 -12.34 0.34
CA LYS A 160 -19.33 -11.31 1.36
C LYS A 160 -19.62 -11.87 2.77
N GLU A 161 -20.83 -12.41 2.96
CA GLU A 161 -21.33 -12.96 4.21
C GLU A 161 -20.42 -14.08 4.75
N ARG A 162 -19.97 -14.99 3.87
CA ARG A 162 -19.06 -16.10 4.23
C ARG A 162 -17.70 -15.61 4.76
N TYR A 163 -17.12 -14.57 4.17
CA TYR A 163 -15.71 -14.23 4.38
C TYR A 163 -15.45 -12.93 5.15
N TYR A 164 -16.41 -12.00 5.28
CA TYR A 164 -16.14 -10.65 5.78
C TYR A 164 -17.05 -10.17 6.91
N ASP A 165 -18.29 -10.66 7.01
CA ASP A 165 -19.24 -10.16 8.01
C ASP A 165 -18.73 -10.41 9.45
N SER A 166 -18.16 -11.58 9.71
CA SER A 166 -17.49 -11.91 10.98
C SER A 166 -16.18 -11.14 11.20
N LEU A 167 -15.57 -10.60 10.14
CA LEU A 167 -14.30 -9.88 10.19
C LEU A 167 -14.45 -8.36 10.33
N MET A 168 -15.68 -7.83 10.24
CA MET A 168 -15.93 -6.40 10.39
C MET A 168 -15.36 -5.80 11.68
N PRO A 169 -15.40 -6.46 12.87
CA PRO A 169 -14.75 -5.96 14.08
C PRO A 169 -13.22 -5.80 13.94
N LEU A 170 -12.54 -6.71 13.23
CA LEU A 170 -11.11 -6.63 12.93
C LEU A 170 -10.80 -5.44 12.01
N GLY A 171 -11.61 -5.27 10.96
CA GLY A 171 -11.50 -4.14 10.04
C GLY A 171 -11.69 -2.78 10.72
N LEU A 172 -12.68 -2.67 11.61
CA LEU A 172 -12.97 -1.44 12.37
C LEU A 172 -11.84 -1.09 13.34
N LYS A 173 -11.40 -2.05 14.16
CA LYS A 173 -10.26 -1.90 15.08
C LYS A 173 -9.05 -1.27 14.40
N TYR A 174 -8.69 -1.75 13.21
CA TYR A 174 -7.54 -1.23 12.49
C TYR A 174 -7.81 0.03 11.66
N THR A 175 -9.05 0.28 11.23
CA THR A 175 -9.43 1.56 10.59
C THR A 175 -9.29 2.75 11.55
N GLU A 176 -9.56 2.55 12.85
CA GLU A 176 -9.34 3.58 13.88
C GLU A 176 -7.84 3.84 14.13
N LEU A 177 -7.03 2.77 14.18
CA LEU A 177 -5.60 2.86 14.48
C LEU A 177 -4.75 3.29 13.27
N LEU A 178 -5.20 2.99 12.04
CA LEU A 178 -4.56 3.26 10.77
C LEU A 178 -5.57 3.97 9.83
N PRO A 179 -5.77 5.30 9.99
CA PRO A 179 -6.84 6.02 9.31
C PRO A 179 -6.68 6.01 7.78
N TRP A 180 -7.81 6.16 7.10
CA TRP A 180 -7.92 6.10 5.64
C TRP A 180 -6.91 6.99 4.92
N GLY A 181 -6.25 6.46 3.90
CA GLY A 181 -5.17 7.12 3.17
C GLY A 181 -5.58 8.29 2.26
N GLY A 182 -6.85 8.72 2.26
CA GLY A 182 -7.40 9.66 1.29
C GLY A 182 -7.57 9.04 -0.10
N LYS A 183 -7.77 9.86 -1.13
CA LYS A 183 -8.06 9.37 -2.50
C LYS A 183 -7.10 8.29 -3.05
N LEU A 184 -7.67 7.31 -3.74
CA LEU A 184 -6.98 6.23 -4.47
C LEU A 184 -7.48 6.08 -5.91
N THR A 185 -6.80 5.27 -6.73
CA THR A 185 -7.29 4.84 -8.05
C THR A 185 -8.68 4.21 -7.92
N SER A 186 -9.67 4.76 -8.61
CA SER A 186 -11.08 4.36 -8.39
C SER A 186 -11.33 2.89 -8.75
N GLU A 187 -10.71 2.40 -9.82
CA GLU A 187 -10.85 1.03 -10.31
C GLU A 187 -10.24 -0.01 -9.35
N SER A 188 -9.28 0.38 -8.51
CA SER A 188 -8.70 -0.51 -7.49
C SER A 188 -9.71 -0.94 -6.43
N ILE A 189 -10.80 -0.17 -6.23
CA ILE A 189 -11.86 -0.53 -5.27
C ILE A 189 -12.58 -1.83 -5.66
N LYS A 190 -12.56 -2.21 -6.95
CA LYS A 190 -13.13 -3.47 -7.49
C LYS A 190 -12.42 -4.73 -6.96
N PHE A 191 -11.33 -4.59 -6.21
CA PHE A 191 -10.49 -5.68 -5.71
C PHE A 191 -10.21 -5.59 -4.20
N PHE A 192 -10.82 -4.63 -3.50
CA PHE A 192 -10.63 -4.43 -2.07
C PHE A 192 -11.84 -4.93 -1.27
N SER A 193 -11.56 -5.53 -0.12
CA SER A 193 -12.61 -5.98 0.79
C SER A 193 -13.16 -4.83 1.65
N PRO A 194 -14.30 -5.02 2.34
CA PRO A 194 -14.77 -4.08 3.34
C PRO A 194 -13.79 -3.87 4.52
N ILE A 195 -12.86 -4.80 4.77
CA ILE A 195 -11.87 -4.71 5.86
C ILE A 195 -10.50 -4.16 5.41
N VAL A 196 -10.38 -3.66 4.17
CA VAL A 196 -9.12 -3.12 3.64
C VAL A 196 -8.53 -1.99 4.51
N ILE A 197 -7.25 -2.14 4.88
CA ILE A 197 -6.45 -1.06 5.45
C ILE A 197 -5.69 -0.39 4.30
N TRP A 198 -6.31 0.61 3.69
CA TRP A 198 -5.62 1.59 2.87
C TRP A 198 -5.30 2.82 3.72
N THR A 199 -4.01 3.02 4.02
CA THR A 199 -3.56 4.11 4.90
C THR A 199 -2.30 4.80 4.37
N LYS A 200 -2.14 6.06 4.76
CA LYS A 200 -0.89 6.82 4.63
C LYS A 200 -0.58 7.47 5.97
N PHE A 201 0.65 7.31 6.47
CA PHE A 201 1.03 7.88 7.78
C PHE A 201 2.52 8.25 7.85
N SER A 202 2.86 9.17 8.76
CA SER A 202 4.23 9.56 9.02
C SER A 202 4.99 8.54 9.87
N SER A 203 6.27 8.33 9.56
CA SER A 203 7.10 7.29 10.19
C SER A 203 7.28 7.54 11.69
N SER A 204 6.74 6.62 12.49
CA SER A 204 6.93 6.59 13.95
C SER A 204 6.96 5.14 14.45
N LYS A 205 7.65 4.87 15.57
CA LYS A 205 7.77 3.52 16.13
C LYS A 205 6.38 2.90 16.41
N SER A 206 5.52 3.66 17.07
CA SER A 206 4.14 3.24 17.39
C SER A 206 3.32 2.88 16.15
N LYS A 207 3.36 3.65 15.05
CA LYS A 207 2.63 3.30 13.83
C LYS A 207 3.17 2.03 13.14
N HIS A 208 4.48 1.76 13.23
CA HIS A 208 5.05 0.50 12.73
C HIS A 208 4.75 -0.70 13.63
N GLU A 209 4.58 -0.49 14.93
CA GLU A 209 4.10 -1.52 15.86
C GLU A 209 2.63 -1.86 15.57
N VAL A 210 1.77 -0.85 15.39
CA VAL A 210 0.37 -1.03 14.95
C VAL A 210 0.28 -1.74 13.60
N LEU A 211 1.07 -1.36 12.61
CA LEU A 211 1.11 -2.02 11.30
C LEU A 211 1.53 -3.49 11.41
N TYR A 212 2.49 -3.80 12.29
CA TYR A 212 2.93 -5.17 12.55
C TYR A 212 1.85 -6.00 13.23
N SER A 213 1.15 -5.45 14.24
CA SER A 213 -0.02 -6.10 14.84
C SER A 213 -1.15 -6.32 13.83
N ALA A 214 -1.43 -5.34 12.97
CA ALA A 214 -2.44 -5.47 11.90
C ALA A 214 -2.11 -6.64 10.96
N PHE A 215 -0.86 -6.69 10.46
CA PHE A 215 -0.42 -7.78 9.60
C PHE A 215 -0.51 -9.15 10.29
N MET A 216 -0.09 -9.25 11.55
CA MET A 216 -0.17 -10.51 12.29
C MET A 216 -1.61 -11.01 12.46
N GLU A 217 -2.56 -10.13 12.82
CA GLU A 217 -3.96 -10.51 12.99
C GLU A 217 -4.63 -10.84 11.65
N TYR A 218 -4.44 -10.00 10.61
CA TYR A 218 -4.99 -10.28 9.27
C TYR A 218 -4.45 -11.59 8.70
N TYR A 219 -3.15 -11.88 8.87
CA TYR A 219 -2.57 -13.12 8.37
C TYR A 219 -3.05 -14.35 9.15
N LYS A 220 -3.19 -14.26 10.47
CA LYS A 220 -3.80 -15.32 11.29
C LYS A 220 -5.23 -15.62 10.85
N THR A 221 -6.06 -14.59 10.71
CA THR A 221 -7.43 -14.74 10.19
C THR A 221 -7.46 -15.36 8.80
N TRP A 222 -6.52 -14.98 7.91
CA TRP A 222 -6.42 -15.63 6.60
C TRP A 222 -5.98 -17.12 6.69
N MET A 223 -5.09 -17.46 7.62
CA MET A 223 -4.73 -18.87 7.89
C MET A 223 -5.92 -19.66 8.47
N GLU A 224 -6.68 -19.10 9.41
CA GLU A 224 -7.90 -19.71 9.98
C GLU A 224 -8.96 -19.97 8.90
N LEU A 225 -9.19 -19.00 8.01
CA LEU A 225 -10.03 -19.19 6.82
C LEU A 225 -9.47 -20.29 5.90
N THR A 226 -8.15 -20.32 5.71
CA THR A 226 -7.47 -21.34 4.88
C THR A 226 -7.61 -22.74 5.46
N GLU A 227 -7.63 -22.91 6.79
CA GLU A 227 -7.89 -24.19 7.47
C GLU A 227 -9.36 -24.63 7.38
N GLN A 228 -10.29 -23.67 7.37
CA GLN A 228 -11.74 -23.94 7.26
C GLN A 228 -12.20 -24.09 5.81
N ALA A 229 -11.36 -23.76 4.82
CA ALA A 229 -11.68 -23.84 3.41
C ALA A 229 -12.06 -25.27 2.98
N VAL A 230 -13.26 -25.39 2.40
CA VAL A 230 -13.74 -26.61 1.75
C VAL A 230 -13.28 -26.58 0.29
N GLU A 231 -12.91 -27.74 -0.24
CA GLU A 231 -12.51 -27.89 -1.64
C GLU A 231 -13.76 -27.90 -2.54
N ASP A 232 -13.84 -26.95 -3.48
CA ASP A 232 -14.84 -26.93 -4.54
C ASP A 232 -14.60 -28.14 -5.47
N THR A 233 -15.59 -29.03 -5.57
CA THR A 233 -15.53 -30.20 -6.46
C THR A 233 -16.30 -30.02 -7.77
N ASP A 234 -17.10 -28.96 -7.91
CA ASP A 234 -17.77 -28.61 -9.17
C ASP A 234 -16.78 -27.97 -10.16
N PRO A 235 -16.52 -28.58 -11.33
CA PRO A 235 -15.67 -28.00 -12.36
C PRO A 235 -16.13 -26.62 -12.86
N SER A 236 -17.42 -26.28 -12.75
CA SER A 236 -17.94 -24.96 -13.12
C SER A 236 -17.48 -23.88 -12.14
N GLN A 237 -17.60 -24.15 -10.84
CA GLN A 237 -17.14 -23.26 -9.77
C GLN A 237 -15.61 -23.11 -9.76
N ILE A 238 -14.85 -24.21 -9.91
CA ILE A 238 -13.38 -24.17 -10.01
C ILE A 238 -12.93 -23.29 -11.20
N ARG A 239 -13.60 -23.38 -12.36
CA ARG A 239 -13.34 -22.48 -13.50
C ARG A 239 -13.65 -21.02 -13.16
N CYS A 240 -14.74 -20.75 -12.43
CA CYS A 240 -15.08 -19.40 -11.99
C CYS A 240 -14.04 -18.81 -11.03
N ASN A 241 -13.57 -19.60 -10.05
CA ASN A 241 -12.50 -19.22 -9.12
C ASN A 241 -11.19 -18.94 -9.87
N ARG A 242 -10.81 -19.81 -10.82
CA ARG A 242 -9.62 -19.65 -11.68
C ARG A 242 -9.66 -18.36 -12.49
N GLU A 243 -10.77 -18.12 -13.19
CA GLU A 243 -11.03 -16.92 -13.99
C GLU A 243 -10.97 -15.63 -13.15
N ALA A 244 -11.53 -15.66 -11.94
CA ALA A 244 -11.52 -14.53 -11.01
C ALA A 244 -10.09 -14.23 -10.51
N GLN A 245 -9.32 -15.26 -10.17
CA GLN A 245 -7.91 -15.10 -9.78
C GLN A 245 -7.07 -14.59 -10.95
N HIS A 246 -7.27 -15.14 -12.15
CA HIS A 246 -6.59 -14.71 -13.36
C HIS A 246 -6.85 -13.21 -13.62
N ARG A 247 -8.11 -12.77 -13.65
CA ARG A 247 -8.50 -11.36 -13.77
C ARG A 247 -7.82 -10.44 -12.75
N TYR A 248 -7.69 -10.88 -11.48
CA TYR A 248 -6.99 -10.12 -10.46
C TYR A 248 -5.48 -9.98 -10.77
N LEU A 249 -4.82 -11.07 -11.19
CA LEU A 249 -3.40 -11.05 -11.55
C LEU A 249 -3.16 -10.17 -12.79
N THR A 250 -3.98 -10.32 -13.83
CA THR A 250 -3.92 -9.49 -15.05
C THR A 250 -4.08 -8.00 -14.72
N TRP A 251 -4.99 -7.64 -13.80
CA TRP A 251 -5.15 -6.27 -13.34
C TRP A 251 -3.89 -5.73 -12.65
N ARG A 252 -3.37 -6.48 -11.66
CA ARG A 252 -2.21 -6.06 -10.88
C ARG A 252 -0.97 -5.93 -11.77
N ALA A 253 -0.66 -6.93 -12.60
CA ALA A 253 0.52 -6.92 -13.47
C ALA A 253 0.54 -5.83 -14.55
N GLU A 254 -0.61 -5.19 -14.81
CA GLU A 254 -0.71 -4.05 -15.73
C GLU A 254 -0.73 -2.70 -14.99
N LYS A 255 -1.47 -2.58 -13.87
CA LYS A 255 -1.78 -1.29 -13.23
C LYS A 255 -1.22 -1.07 -11.81
N ASP A 256 -0.45 -2.01 -11.25
CA ASP A 256 0.11 -1.88 -9.90
C ASP A 256 1.04 -0.65 -9.74
N PRO A 257 0.97 0.09 -8.62
CA PRO A 257 1.77 1.29 -8.42
C PRO A 257 3.28 1.07 -8.32
N GLY A 258 3.74 -0.14 -7.97
CA GLY A 258 5.14 -0.48 -7.75
C GLY A 258 5.99 -0.59 -9.02
N HIS A 259 5.38 -0.70 -10.21
CA HIS A 259 6.08 -0.93 -11.48
C HIS A 259 7.22 0.07 -11.73
N GLY A 260 6.97 1.37 -11.51
CA GLY A 260 7.96 2.42 -11.73
C GLY A 260 9.15 2.35 -10.76
N VAL A 261 8.95 1.81 -9.55
CA VAL A 261 10.02 1.60 -8.57
C VAL A 261 10.92 0.44 -9.03
N LEU A 262 10.33 -0.69 -9.42
CA LEU A 262 11.08 -1.85 -9.95
C LEU A 262 11.85 -1.48 -11.21
N LYS A 263 11.21 -0.83 -12.19
CA LYS A 263 11.88 -0.38 -13.44
C LYS A 263 13.11 0.50 -13.17
N ARG A 264 13.05 1.38 -12.17
CA ARG A 264 14.18 2.23 -11.77
C ARG A 264 15.29 1.44 -11.05
N LEU A 265 14.93 0.42 -10.26
CA LEU A 265 15.90 -0.36 -9.48
C LEU A 265 16.61 -1.44 -10.31
N ILE A 266 15.92 -2.12 -11.22
CA ILE A 266 16.45 -3.31 -11.93
C ILE A 266 16.32 -3.23 -13.46
N GLY A 267 15.85 -2.10 -14.00
CA GLY A 267 15.67 -1.88 -15.43
C GLY A 267 14.39 -2.50 -15.99
N GLU A 268 13.97 -2.01 -17.16
CA GLU A 268 12.68 -2.36 -17.79
C GLU A 268 12.50 -3.87 -18.02
N LYS A 269 13.53 -4.56 -18.53
CA LYS A 269 13.46 -5.98 -18.90
C LYS A 269 13.25 -6.88 -17.67
N LEU A 270 14.06 -6.71 -16.63
CA LEU A 270 13.97 -7.51 -15.41
C LEU A 270 12.72 -7.13 -14.60
N ALA A 271 12.30 -5.86 -14.60
CA ALA A 271 11.06 -5.45 -13.96
C ALA A 271 9.83 -6.12 -14.60
N LYS A 272 9.77 -6.22 -15.93
CA LYS A 272 8.68 -6.95 -16.63
C LYS A 272 8.67 -8.44 -16.31
N ASP A 273 9.85 -9.08 -16.35
CA ASP A 273 9.98 -10.50 -16.00
C ASP A 273 9.53 -10.76 -14.55
N LEU A 274 10.06 -10.01 -13.59
CA LEU A 274 9.72 -10.14 -12.16
C LEU A 274 8.23 -9.88 -11.88
N LEU A 275 7.63 -8.90 -12.54
CA LEU A 275 6.20 -8.61 -12.39
C LEU A 275 5.33 -9.76 -12.88
N ARG A 276 5.54 -10.23 -14.11
CA ARG A 276 4.71 -11.25 -14.74
C ARG A 276 4.97 -12.64 -14.16
N ASN A 277 6.24 -13.01 -14.03
CA ASN A 277 6.68 -14.39 -13.81
C ASN A 277 6.93 -14.72 -12.32
N PHE A 278 6.93 -13.72 -11.43
CA PHE A 278 7.06 -13.92 -9.98
C PHE A 278 5.92 -13.27 -9.19
N LEU A 279 5.78 -11.94 -9.23
CA LEU A 279 4.83 -11.22 -8.37
C LEU A 279 3.37 -11.57 -8.68
N PHE A 280 3.07 -11.79 -9.96
CA PHE A 280 1.75 -12.17 -10.47
C PHE A 280 1.79 -13.45 -11.31
N SER A 281 2.69 -14.38 -10.99
CA SER A 281 2.72 -15.73 -11.60
C SER A 281 1.35 -16.39 -11.52
N GLY A 282 0.90 -16.98 -12.63
CA GLY A 282 -0.49 -17.42 -12.87
C GLY A 282 -1.16 -16.73 -14.05
N ILE A 283 -0.57 -15.67 -14.65
CA ILE A 283 -1.17 -14.98 -15.80
C ILE A 283 -1.11 -15.81 -17.08
N ASP A 284 -0.04 -16.56 -17.31
CA ASP A 284 0.08 -17.40 -18.51
C ASP A 284 -0.53 -18.81 -18.29
N GLU A 285 -0.77 -19.18 -17.03
CA GLU A 285 -1.16 -20.53 -16.62
C GLU A 285 -2.64 -20.67 -16.24
N LEU A 286 -3.27 -19.61 -15.70
CA LEU A 286 -4.67 -19.69 -15.21
C LEU A 286 -5.71 -19.31 -16.28
N GLY A 287 -5.34 -18.58 -17.33
CA GLY A 287 -6.25 -18.16 -18.39
C GLY A 287 -5.54 -17.59 -19.62
N SER A 288 -6.31 -17.24 -20.65
CA SER A 288 -5.81 -16.70 -21.92
C SER A 288 -6.36 -15.31 -22.28
N LYS A 289 -7.28 -14.78 -21.47
CA LYS A 289 -7.85 -13.44 -21.66
C LYS A 289 -6.81 -12.34 -21.41
N THR A 290 -6.76 -11.38 -22.30
CA THR A 290 -5.90 -10.20 -22.18
C THR A 290 -6.46 -9.20 -21.16
N PHE A 291 -5.65 -8.20 -20.80
CA PHE A 291 -6.11 -7.10 -19.96
C PHE A 291 -7.34 -6.38 -20.55
N LEU A 292 -7.40 -6.19 -21.88
CA LEU A 292 -8.53 -5.51 -22.54
C LEU A 292 -9.78 -6.38 -22.69
N ASP A 293 -9.70 -7.70 -22.47
CA ASP A 293 -10.87 -8.58 -22.40
C ASP A 293 -11.57 -8.49 -21.05
N TYR A 294 -10.84 -8.15 -19.98
CA TYR A 294 -11.38 -7.91 -18.64
C TYR A 294 -11.71 -6.44 -18.36
N PHE A 295 -10.95 -5.52 -18.95
CA PHE A 295 -11.00 -4.09 -18.68
C PHE A 295 -11.08 -3.30 -20.01
N PRO A 296 -12.12 -3.51 -20.84
CA PRO A 296 -12.25 -2.85 -22.14
C PRO A 296 -12.33 -1.33 -22.03
N GLU A 297 -12.66 -0.77 -20.86
CA GLU A 297 -12.64 0.67 -20.60
C GLU A 297 -11.23 1.30 -20.71
N TYR A 298 -10.17 0.49 -20.74
CA TYR A 298 -8.79 0.93 -20.96
C TYR A 298 -8.33 0.87 -22.43
N ARG A 299 -9.19 0.50 -23.39
CA ARG A 299 -8.79 0.49 -24.80
C ARG A 299 -8.60 1.93 -25.31
N SER A 300 -7.43 2.26 -25.85
CA SER A 300 -7.17 3.52 -26.55
C SER A 300 -7.69 3.48 -28.00
N GLU A 301 -7.72 4.63 -28.67
CA GLU A 301 -8.24 4.79 -30.05
C GLU A 301 -7.49 3.93 -31.08
N ASP A 302 -6.20 3.69 -30.86
CA ASP A 302 -5.33 2.79 -31.65
C ASP A 302 -5.50 1.30 -31.29
N GLY A 303 -6.39 0.98 -30.35
CA GLY A 303 -6.65 -0.38 -29.88
C GLY A 303 -5.71 -0.89 -28.79
N ALA A 304 -4.69 -0.11 -28.39
CA ALA A 304 -3.73 -0.47 -27.35
C ALA A 304 -4.30 -0.33 -25.92
N ILE A 305 -3.46 -0.62 -24.91
CA ILE A 305 -3.79 -0.38 -23.50
C ILE A 305 -3.44 1.06 -23.16
N ASN A 306 -4.43 1.84 -22.71
CA ASN A 306 -4.24 3.19 -22.22
C ASN A 306 -3.24 3.21 -21.05
N GLU A 307 -2.16 3.98 -21.20
CA GLU A 307 -1.06 4.07 -20.23
C GLU A 307 -1.47 4.64 -18.87
N ARG A 308 -2.59 5.37 -18.80
CA ARG A 308 -3.11 5.90 -17.53
C ARG A 308 -3.36 4.75 -16.57
N ARG A 309 -3.02 4.94 -15.29
CA ARG A 309 -3.37 3.98 -14.23
C ARG A 309 -4.88 3.87 -14.01
N SER A 310 -5.59 4.96 -14.27
CA SER A 310 -7.01 5.14 -13.98
C SER A 310 -7.66 5.89 -15.13
N ILE A 311 -8.80 5.41 -15.59
CA ILE A 311 -9.66 6.06 -16.58
C ILE A 311 -10.62 7.02 -15.87
N ILE A 312 -11.16 6.61 -14.72
CA ILE A 312 -12.07 7.39 -13.87
C ILE A 312 -11.32 8.50 -13.11
N GLY A 313 -10.04 8.27 -12.78
CA GLY A 313 -9.24 9.12 -11.91
C GLY A 313 -9.29 8.68 -10.44
N LYS A 314 -8.80 9.52 -9.54
CA LYS A 314 -8.73 9.19 -8.11
C LYS A 314 -9.96 9.67 -7.34
N SER A 315 -10.63 8.75 -6.66
CA SER A 315 -11.82 9.01 -5.84
C SER A 315 -11.67 8.46 -4.42
N PHE A 316 -12.75 8.50 -3.63
CA PHE A 316 -12.84 8.01 -2.25
C PHE A 316 -11.89 8.72 -1.29
N GLU A 317 -12.14 10.01 -1.03
CA GLU A 317 -11.41 10.80 -0.02
C GLU A 317 -11.63 10.27 1.40
N THR A 318 -12.79 9.66 1.65
CA THR A 318 -13.14 8.91 2.87
C THR A 318 -13.27 7.42 2.55
N ARG A 319 -13.17 6.57 3.58
CA ARG A 319 -13.42 5.11 3.44
C ARG A 319 -14.82 4.88 2.84
N PRO A 320 -14.96 4.16 1.72
CA PRO A 320 -16.23 4.02 1.01
C PRO A 320 -17.09 2.85 1.49
N TRP A 321 -16.84 2.32 2.69
CA TRP A 321 -17.70 1.37 3.38
C TRP A 321 -18.15 1.93 4.72
N ASP A 322 -19.31 1.50 5.20
CA ASP A 322 -19.83 1.83 6.52
C ASP A 322 -19.29 0.88 7.62
N ALA A 323 -19.86 0.92 8.82
CA ALA A 323 -19.47 0.06 9.93
C ALA A 323 -19.91 -1.41 9.78
N LYS A 324 -20.85 -1.72 8.88
CA LYS A 324 -21.31 -3.07 8.53
C LYS A 324 -20.59 -3.62 7.28
N GLY A 325 -19.68 -2.84 6.70
CA GLY A 325 -19.02 -3.19 5.45
C GLY A 325 -19.93 -3.10 4.23
N GLU A 326 -21.03 -2.36 4.32
CA GLU A 326 -21.82 -1.98 3.14
C GLU A 326 -21.13 -0.86 2.40
N PHE A 327 -21.11 -0.94 1.06
CA PHE A 327 -20.48 0.09 0.23
C PHE A 327 -21.37 1.34 0.18
N VAL A 328 -20.79 2.47 0.61
CA VAL A 328 -21.44 3.79 0.69
C VAL A 328 -20.67 4.87 -0.07
N GLY A 329 -19.65 4.48 -0.85
CA GLY A 329 -18.99 5.38 -1.78
C GLY A 329 -19.97 5.89 -2.84
N ASN A 330 -19.99 7.20 -3.09
CA ASN A 330 -20.79 7.79 -4.16
C ASN A 330 -20.52 7.04 -5.49
N ASP A 331 -21.58 6.55 -6.13
CA ASP A 331 -21.48 5.78 -7.38
C ASP A 331 -20.72 6.63 -8.42
N LEU A 332 -19.70 6.04 -9.04
CA LEU A 332 -18.77 6.70 -9.96
C LEU A 332 -19.41 7.01 -11.34
N ARG A 333 -20.74 7.02 -11.38
CA ARG A 333 -21.60 7.25 -12.54
C ARG A 333 -22.46 8.49 -12.32
N LYS A 334 -21.80 9.65 -12.40
CA LYS A 334 -22.39 10.95 -12.73
C LYS A 334 -21.49 11.66 -13.74
#